data_AF-A0A0Q7GY56-F1
#
_entry.id   AF-A0A0Q7GY56-F1
#
_cell.length_a   1.000
_cell.length_b   1.000
_cell.length_c   1.000
_cell.angle_alpha   90.00
_cell.angle_beta   90.00
_cell.angle_gamma   90.00
#
_symmetry.space_group_name_H-M   'P 1'
#
loop_
_entity.id
_entity.type
_entity.pdbx_description
1 polymer ?
#
loop_
_entity_poly.entity_id
_entity_poly.type
_entity_poly.pdbx_seq_one_letter_code
_entity_poly.pdbx_strand_id
1 'polypeptide(L)' 'MNSTASPAPAQALDVGHWHCELQARPVSAVFQPVAICRFAQGEPVQLPPDTEPYATQAEALRHAQQQAVRYMRQR' A
#
# COMPACT_ATOMS: atom_id res chain seq x y z
N MET A 1 18.83 17.44 -14.08
CA MET A 1 17.59 17.69 -13.32
C MET A 1 17.15 16.35 -12.75
N ASN A 2 17.67 15.95 -11.59
CA ASN A 2 17.28 14.68 -10.97
C ASN A 2 16.05 14.97 -10.11
N SER A 3 14.87 14.70 -10.67
CA SER A 3 13.64 14.62 -9.87
C SER A 3 13.79 13.42 -8.95
N THR A 4 14.38 13.61 -7.77
CA THR A 4 14.13 12.75 -6.63
C THR A 4 12.65 12.87 -6.33
N ALA A 5 11.85 12.04 -6.98
CA ALA A 5 10.50 11.76 -6.54
C ALA A 5 10.67 11.17 -5.14
N SER A 6 10.49 12.00 -4.11
CA SER A 6 10.43 11.51 -2.74
C SER A 6 9.48 10.32 -2.74
N PRO A 7 9.91 9.12 -2.30
CA PRO A 7 8.99 8.02 -2.15
C PRO A 7 7.88 8.53 -1.24
N ALA A 8 6.64 8.51 -1.74
CA ALA A 8 5.48 8.85 -0.94
C ALA A 8 5.60 8.14 0.42
N PRO A 9 5.38 8.84 1.55
CA PRO A 9 5.57 8.24 2.87
C PRO A 9 4.72 6.98 2.96
N ALA A 10 5.40 5.84 3.13
CA ALA A 10 4.75 4.57 3.40
C ALA A 10 4.07 4.68 4.77
N GLN A 11 2.78 4.36 4.84
CA GLN A 11 2.03 4.33 6.09
C GLN A 11 2.01 2.90 6.62
N ALA A 12 2.49 2.70 7.84
CA ALA A 12 2.35 1.43 8.52
C ALA A 12 0.95 1.30 9.12
N LEU A 13 0.34 0.12 8.98
CA LEU A 13 -0.91 -0.27 9.58
C LEU A 13 -0.67 -1.55 10.38
N ASP A 14 -0.65 -1.42 11.70
CA ASP A 14 -0.50 -2.52 12.64
C ASP A 14 -1.87 -2.94 13.20
N VAL A 15 -2.24 -4.21 13.04
CA VAL A 15 -3.51 -4.77 13.55
C VAL A 15 -3.26 -6.14 14.16
N GLY A 16 -3.18 -6.20 15.49
CA GLY A 16 -2.86 -7.44 16.20
C GLY A 16 -1.47 -7.94 15.82
N HIS A 17 -1.38 -9.15 15.26
CA HIS A 17 -0.14 -9.69 14.73
C HIS A 17 0.16 -9.27 13.29
N TRP A 18 -0.72 -8.53 12.63
CA TRP A 18 -0.48 -8.05 11.28
C TRP A 18 0.28 -6.74 11.28
N HIS A 19 1.24 -6.63 10.37
CA HIS A 19 1.87 -5.38 9.99
C HIS A 19 1.74 -5.21 8.48
N CYS A 20 1.10 -4.14 8.04
CA CYS A 20 0.94 -3.81 6.63
C CYS A 20 1.60 -2.47 6.31
N GLU A 21 2.44 -2.44 5.30
CA GLU A 21 3.04 -1.23 4.74
C GLU A 21 2.20 -0.78 3.54
N LEU A 22 1.62 0.40 3.64
CA LEU A 22 0.74 1.00 2.65
C LEU A 22 1.52 2.08 1.90
N GLN A 23 1.50 2.02 0.57
CA GLN A 23 2.23 2.95 -0.28
C GLN A 23 1.33 3.42 -1.42
N ALA A 24 1.47 4.69 -1.77
CA ALA A 24 0.99 5.21 -3.05
C ALA A 24 2.18 5.36 -3.96
N ARG A 25 2.38 4.38 -4.83
CA ARG A 25 3.51 4.35 -5.76
C ARG A 25 3.23 5.32 -6.92
N PRO A 26 4.03 6.37 -7.12
CA PRO A 26 3.85 7.27 -8.26
C PRO A 26 4.18 6.54 -9.56
N VAL A 27 3.27 6.57 -10.52
CA VAL A 27 3.41 6.02 -11.88
C VAL A 27 3.02 7.14 -12.86
N SER A 28 4.02 7.89 -13.35
CA SER A 28 3.79 9.10 -14.15
C SER A 28 2.93 10.14 -13.41
N ALA A 29 1.76 10.50 -13.93
CA ALA A 29 0.84 11.48 -13.34
C ALA A 29 -0.21 10.88 -12.39
N VAL A 30 -0.15 9.57 -12.11
CA VAL A 30 -1.09 8.84 -11.27
C VAL A 30 -0.37 8.08 -10.15
N PHE A 31 -1.13 7.56 -9.19
CA PHE A 31 -0.65 6.85 -8.01
C PHE A 31 -1.27 5.46 -7.95
N GLN A 32 -0.42 4.43 -7.98
CA GLN A 32 -0.84 3.06 -7.82
C GLN A 32 -0.94 2.70 -6.32
N PRO A 33 -2.06 2.13 -5.85
CA PRO A 33 -2.16 1.60 -4.50
C PRO A 33 -1.29 0.36 -4.35
N VAL A 34 -0.47 0.32 -3.30
CA VAL A 34 0.38 -0.82 -2.97
C VAL A 34 0.23 -1.12 -1.49
N ALA A 35 -0.10 -2.37 -1.16
CA ALA A 35 -0.17 -2.86 0.21
C ALA A 35 0.74 -4.08 0.35
N ILE A 36 1.63 -4.08 1.33
CA ILE A 36 2.52 -5.20 1.65
C ILE A 36 2.21 -5.63 3.08
N CYS A 37 1.65 -6.81 3.28
CA CYS A 37 1.22 -7.30 4.59
C CYS A 37 2.08 -8.48 5.05
N ARG A 38 2.50 -8.46 6.32
CA ARG A 38 3.16 -9.57 7.01
C ARG A 38 2.37 -9.95 8.27
N PHE A 39 2.26 -11.25 8.53
CA PHE A 39 1.69 -11.77 9.78
C PHE A 39 2.81 -12.20 10.71
N ALA A 40 2.89 -11.60 11.90
CA ALA A 40 3.96 -11.78 12.88
C ALA A 40 5.36 -11.63 12.23
N GLN A 41 6.23 -12.63 12.41
CA GLN A 41 7.54 -12.70 11.76
C GLN A 41 7.52 -13.49 10.43
N GLY A 42 6.34 -13.67 9.84
CA GLY A 42 6.17 -14.34 8.55
C GLY A 42 6.70 -13.51 7.38
N GLU A 43 6.67 -14.12 6.19
CA GLU A 43 7.11 -13.48 4.96
C GLU A 43 6.16 -12.32 4.56
N PRO A 44 6.69 -11.15 4.19
CA PRO A 44 5.87 -10.06 3.68
C PRO A 44 5.29 -10.42 2.32
N VAL A 45 3.98 -10.28 2.19
CA VAL A 45 3.25 -10.53 0.94
C VAL A 45 2.77 -9.20 0.37
N GLN A 46 3.27 -8.84 -0.81
CA GLN A 46 2.71 -7.75 -1.58
C GLN A 46 1.36 -8.20 -2.17
N LEU A 47 0.31 -7.44 -1.88
CA LEU A 47 -1.02 -7.70 -2.42
C LEU A 47 -1.06 -7.33 -3.91
N PRO A 48 -1.77 -8.11 -4.75
CA PRO A 48 -1.89 -7.82 -6.17
C PRO A 48 -2.68 -6.52 -6.38
N PRO A 49 -2.38 -5.74 -7.42
CA PRO A 49 -3.20 -4.58 -7.75
C PRO A 49 -4.63 -5.04 -8.07
N ASP A 50 -5.62 -4.47 -7.39
CA ASP A 50 -7.04 -4.81 -7.54
C ASP A 50 -7.88 -3.68 -8.15
N THR A 51 -7.23 -2.57 -8.51
CA THR A 51 -7.87 -1.38 -9.06
C THR A 51 -6.89 -0.58 -9.93
N GLU A 52 -7.44 0.31 -10.74
CA GLU A 52 -6.68 1.23 -11.58
C GLU A 52 -5.98 2.30 -10.72
N PRO A 53 -4.88 2.90 -11.21
CA PRO A 53 -4.20 3.99 -10.50
C PRO A 53 -5.10 5.22 -10.29
N TYR A 54 -4.91 5.91 -9.17
CA TYR A 54 -5.66 7.12 -8.80
C TYR A 54 -4.94 8.39 -9.23
N ALA A 55 -5.70 9.46 -9.47
CA ALA A 55 -5.13 10.77 -9.72
C ALA A 55 -4.42 11.35 -8.48
N THR A 56 -4.80 10.92 -7.28
CA THR A 56 -4.24 11.45 -6.02
C THR A 56 -3.58 10.37 -5.16
N GLN A 57 -2.52 10.78 -4.45
CA GLN A 57 -1.82 9.93 -3.49
C GLN A 57 -2.74 9.47 -2.35
N ALA A 58 -3.64 10.35 -1.88
CA ALA A 58 -4.54 10.07 -0.77
C ALA A 58 -5.56 8.98 -1.10
N GLU A 59 -6.08 8.95 -2.33
CA GLU A 59 -6.99 7.90 -2.78
C GLU A 59 -6.27 6.55 -2.89
N ALA A 60 -5.08 6.53 -3.49
CA ALA A 60 -4.27 5.32 -3.57
C ALA A 60 -3.92 4.74 -2.19
N LEU A 61 -3.57 5.59 -1.22
CA LEU A 61 -3.32 5.13 0.16
C LEU A 61 -4.58 4.59 0.83
N ARG A 62 -5.72 5.25 0.66
CA ARG A 62 -7.01 4.78 1.20
C ARG A 62 -7.38 3.41 0.62
N HIS A 63 -7.17 3.21 -0.68
CA HIS A 63 -7.41 1.93 -1.33
C HIS A 63 -6.44 0.85 -0.84
N ALA A 64 -5.15 1.15 -0.74
CA ALA A 64 -4.17 0.23 -0.15
C ALA A 64 -4.58 -0.18 1.27
N GLN A 65 -5.05 0.76 2.09
CA GLN A 65 -5.55 0.48 3.44
C GLN A 65 -6.76 -0.47 3.43
N GLN A 66 -7.77 -0.17 2.59
CA GLN A 66 -8.97 -1.01 2.47
C GLN A 66 -8.61 -2.42 2.00
N GLN A 67 -7.69 -2.54 1.04
CA GLN A 67 -7.21 -3.81 0.54
C GLN A 67 -6.47 -4.62 1.60
N ALA A 68 -5.59 -3.98 2.36
CA ALA A 68 -4.90 -4.60 3.50
C ALA A 68 -5.88 -5.13 4.54
N VAL A 69 -6.86 -4.32 4.95
CA VAL A 69 -7.91 -4.73 5.89
C VAL A 69 -8.72 -5.91 5.35
N ARG A 70 -9.05 -5.90 4.06
CA ARG A 70 -9.77 -6.99 3.42
C ARG A 70 -8.94 -8.28 3.41
N TYR A 71 -7.66 -8.21 3.08
CA TYR A 71 -6.74 -9.35 3.10
C TYR A 71 -6.59 -9.95 4.49
N MET A 72 -6.38 -9.11 5.51
CA MET A 72 -6.29 -9.54 6.91
C MET A 72 -7.55 -10.25 7.40
N ARG A 73 -8.73 -9.90 6.88
CA ARG A 73 -10.02 -10.54 7.22
C ARG A 73 -10.26 -11.86 6.51
N GLN A 74 -9.56 -12.12 5.40
CA GLN A 74 -9.70 -13.34 4.59
C GLN A 74 -8.71 -14.44 4.99
N ARG A 75 -7.73 -14.10 5.83
CA ARG A 75 -6.69 -14.99 6.36
C ARG A 75 -7.01 -15.36 7.80
#